data_AF-A0AAT9PF26-F1
#
_entry.id   AF-A0AAT9PF26-F1
#
_cell.length_a   1.000
_cell.length_b   1.000
_cell.length_c   1.000
_cell.angle_alpha   90.00
_cell.angle_beta   90.00
_cell.angle_gamma   90.00
#
_symmetry.space_group_name_H-M   'P 1'
#
loop_
_entity.id
_entity.type
_entity.pdbx_description
1 polymer ?
#
loop_
_entity_poly.entity_id
_entity_poly.type
_entity_poly.pdbx_seq_one_letter_code
_entity_poly.pdbx_strand_id
1 'polypeptide(L)' 'MDNVDIAQRQQDIMLAHQLAKAKAQIQPLTAHNQTSDGDYECIDCGELVELPRVKLGLTLRCIGCQKVYEKKG' A
#
# COMPACT_ATOMS: atom_id res chain seq x y z
N MET A 1 -6.01 -40.63 -5.46
CA MET A 1 -6.72 -39.39 -5.07
C MET A 1 -5.71 -38.24 -4.93
N ASP A 2 -4.66 -38.24 -5.76
CA ASP A 2 -3.40 -37.56 -5.43
C ASP A 2 -3.14 -36.31 -6.30
N ASN A 3 -3.86 -36.18 -7.41
CA ASN A 3 -3.69 -35.08 -8.36
C ASN A 3 -4.37 -33.77 -7.89
N VAL A 4 -5.48 -33.89 -7.15
CA VAL A 4 -6.19 -32.73 -6.56
C VAL A 4 -5.36 -32.09 -5.45
N ASP A 5 -4.65 -32.91 -4.66
CA ASP A 5 -3.80 -32.46 -3.55
C ASP A 5 -2.60 -31.64 -4.05
N ILE A 6 -1.96 -32.10 -5.13
CA ILE A 6 -0.83 -31.40 -5.77
C ILE A 6 -1.28 -30.06 -6.35
N ALA A 7 -2.42 -30.01 -7.04
CA ALA A 7 -2.95 -28.78 -7.63
C ALA A 7 -3.33 -27.75 -6.56
N GLN A 8 -3.98 -28.19 -5.47
CA GLN A 8 -4.31 -27.32 -4.35
C GLN A 8 -3.05 -26.74 -3.71
N ARG A 9 -2.03 -27.59 -3.51
CA ARG A 9 -0.75 -27.17 -2.93
C ARG A 9 -0.01 -26.14 -3.80
N GLN A 10 -0.09 -26.28 -5.13
CA GLN A 10 0.45 -25.29 -6.06
C GLN A 10 -0.29 -23.95 -5.99
N GLN A 11 -1.62 -23.97 -5.87
CA GLN A 11 -2.42 -22.76 -5.69
C GLN A 11 -2.08 -22.04 -4.37
N ASP A 12 -1.91 -22.78 -3.28
CA ASP A 12 -1.56 -22.21 -1.98
C ASP A 12 -0.18 -21.54 -2.01
N ILE A 13 0.80 -22.16 -2.68
CA ILE A 13 2.14 -21.58 -2.87
C ILE A 13 2.07 -20.28 -3.69
N MET A 14 1.27 -20.25 -4.75
CA MET A 14 1.05 -19.04 -5.55
C MET A 14 0.41 -17.92 -4.73
N LEU A 15 -0.64 -18.24 -3.96
CA LEU A 15 -1.32 -17.26 -3.12
C LEU A 15 -0.39 -16.69 -2.04
N ALA A 16 0.41 -17.55 -1.40
CA ALA A 16 1.41 -17.12 -0.43
C ALA A 16 2.45 -16.17 -1.04
N HIS A 17 2.90 -16.45 -2.27
CA HIS A 17 3.81 -15.56 -3.00
C HIS A 17 3.19 -14.20 -3.30
N GLN A 18 1.93 -14.18 -3.75
CA GLN A 18 1.22 -12.92 -4.03
C GLN A 18 1.03 -12.09 -2.76
N LEU A 19 0.67 -12.72 -1.64
CA LEU A 19 0.55 -12.05 -0.35
C LEU A 19 1.89 -11.51 0.16
N ALA A 20 2.98 -12.28 0.01
CA ALA A 20 4.32 -11.83 0.39
C ALA A 20 4.76 -10.62 -0.44
N LYS A 21 4.50 -10.64 -1.75
CA LYS A 21 4.78 -9.51 -2.64
C LYS A 21 3.96 -8.27 -2.28
N ALA A 22 2.66 -8.44 -2.01
CA ALA A 22 1.80 -7.35 -1.57
C ALA A 22 2.30 -6.74 -0.25
N LYS A 23 2.64 -7.59 0.74
CA LYS A 23 3.21 -7.14 2.02
C LYS A 23 4.54 -6.41 1.86
N ALA A 24 5.41 -6.87 0.96
CA ALA A 24 6.69 -6.20 0.69
C ALA A 24 6.51 -4.83 0.00
N GLN A 25 5.39 -4.62 -0.71
CA GLN A 25 5.05 -3.32 -1.30
C GLN A 25 4.39 -2.36 -0.30
N ILE A 26 3.96 -2.84 0.87
CA ILE A 26 3.54 -1.97 1.97
C ILE A 26 4.80 -1.34 2.56
N GLN A 27 5.20 -0.17 2.06
CA GLN A 27 6.15 0.66 2.77
C GLN A 27 5.51 1.07 4.10
N PRO A 28 6.10 0.74 5.26
CA PRO A 28 5.65 1.32 6.51
C PRO A 28 5.76 2.84 6.37
N LEU A 29 4.66 3.55 6.61
CA LEU A 29 4.64 5.00 6.67
C LEU A 29 5.52 5.41 7.86
N THR A 30 6.83 5.46 7.67
CA THR A 30 7.73 6.18 8.58
C THR A 30 7.20 7.60 8.68
N ALA A 31 7.06 8.09 9.91
CA ALA A 31 6.40 9.32 10.35
C ALA A 31 6.96 10.63 9.72
N HIS A 32 7.04 10.69 8.39
CA HIS A 32 7.80 11.72 7.71
C HIS A 32 7.00 12.97 7.39
N ASN A 33 5.69 12.95 7.48
CA ASN A 33 4.85 14.05 7.05
C ASN A 33 3.70 14.31 8.02
N GLN A 34 3.93 14.24 9.33
CA GLN A 34 2.93 14.69 10.28
C GLN A 34 3.36 16.06 10.84
N THR A 35 2.49 17.06 10.70
CA THR A 35 2.70 18.38 11.29
C THR A 35 2.66 18.29 12.82
N SER A 36 3.12 19.33 13.50
CA SER A 36 3.04 19.44 14.97
C SER A 36 1.61 19.31 15.51
N ASP A 37 0.62 19.65 14.69
CA ASP A 37 -0.81 19.60 15.03
C ASP A 37 -1.47 18.25 14.72
N GLY A 38 -0.70 17.31 14.14
CA GLY A 38 -1.18 15.96 13.84
C GLY A 38 -1.79 15.79 12.44
N ASP A 39 -1.74 16.83 11.60
CA ASP A 39 -2.16 16.75 10.21
C ASP A 39 -1.10 16.07 9.35
N TYR A 40 -1.49 15.50 8.22
CA TYR A 40 -0.57 14.79 7.34
C TYR A 40 -0.34 15.57 6.05
N GLU A 41 0.91 15.67 5.60
CA GLU A 41 1.30 16.32 4.36
C GLU A 41 1.60 15.30 3.24
N CYS A 42 1.37 15.70 1.99
CA CYS A 42 1.64 14.88 0.83
C CYS A 42 3.16 14.76 0.60
N ILE A 43 3.65 13.54 0.41
CA ILE A 43 5.10 13.30 0.16
C ILE A 43 5.65 13.91 -1.12
N ASP A 44 4.79 14.25 -2.09
CA ASP A 44 5.23 14.77 -3.39
C ASP A 44 5.07 16.29 -3.50
N CYS A 45 4.03 16.88 -2.88
CA CYS A 45 3.71 18.30 -3.06
C CYS A 45 3.58 19.10 -1.75
N GLY A 46 3.60 18.45 -0.57
CA GLY A 46 3.45 19.12 0.72
C GLY A 46 2.02 19.56 1.07
N GLU A 47 1.02 19.35 0.19
CA GLU A 47 -0.38 19.67 0.53
C GLU A 47 -0.93 18.75 1.62
N LEU A 48 -1.84 19.26 2.45
CA LEU A 48 -2.52 18.47 3.47
C LEU A 48 -3.32 17.31 2.84
N VAL A 49 -3.16 16.13 3.43
CA VAL A 49 -3.86 14.90 3.07
C VAL A 49 -4.96 14.65 4.07
N GLU A 50 -6.16 14.35 3.58
CA GLU A 50 -7.29 14.05 4.45
C GLU A 50 -7.01 12.83 5.36
N LEU A 51 -7.17 13.04 6.67
CA LEU A 51 -6.95 12.04 7.72
C LEU A 51 -7.58 10.66 7.47
N PRO A 52 -8.80 10.52 6.90
CA PRO A 52 -9.37 9.20 6.58
C PRO A 52 -8.50 8.38 5.62
N ARG A 53 -7.85 9.02 4.64
CA ARG A 53 -6.99 8.33 3.65
C ARG A 53 -5.70 7.83 4.29
N VAL A 54 -5.18 8.59 5.25
CA VAL A 54 -3.99 8.24 6.02
C VAL A 54 -4.28 7.10 6.99
N LYS A 55 -5.38 7.19 7.76
CA LYS A 55 -5.74 6.19 8.78
C LYS A 55 -5.98 4.78 8.22
N LEU A 56 -6.43 4.69 6.96
CA LEU A 56 -6.61 3.41 6.27
C LEU A 56 -5.28 2.83 5.74
N GLY A 57 -4.15 3.52 5.95
CA GLY A 57 -2.84 3.11 5.44
C GLY A 57 -2.75 3.12 3.91
N LEU A 58 -3.69 3.81 3.23
CA LEU A 58 -3.88 3.68 1.79
C LEU A 58 -2.91 4.55 0.99
N THR A 59 -2.45 5.69 1.51
CA THR A 59 -1.51 6.57 0.80
C THR A 59 -1.00 7.75 1.63
N LEU A 60 0.26 8.16 1.40
CA LEU A 60 0.89 9.41 1.84
C LEU A 60 0.80 10.53 0.77
N ARG A 61 0.04 10.32 -0.31
CA ARG A 61 -0.12 11.28 -1.41
C ARG A 61 -1.50 11.93 -1.40
N CYS A 62 -1.57 13.21 -1.74
CA CYS A 62 -2.84 13.86 -2.06
C CYS A 62 -3.49 13.17 -3.28
N ILE A 63 -4.79 13.38 -3.51
CA ILE A 63 -5.52 12.71 -4.60
C ILE A 63 -4.88 13.01 -5.96
N GLY A 64 -4.37 14.23 -6.17
CA GLY A 64 -3.68 14.63 -7.39
C GLY A 64 -2.40 13.83 -7.62
N CYS A 65 -1.47 13.88 -6.67
CA CYS A 65 -0.19 13.20 -6.76
C CYS A 65 -0.33 11.67 -6.83
N GLN A 66 -1.31 11.08 -6.11
CA GLN A 66 -1.60 9.64 -6.20
C GLN A 66 -2.00 9.23 -7.63
N LYS A 67 -2.89 9.99 -8.30
CA LYS A 67 -3.29 9.72 -9.68
C LYS A 67 -2.12 9.77 -10.66
N VAL A 68 -1.15 10.65 -10.41
CA VAL A 68 0.07 10.75 -11.24
C VAL A 68 0.98 9.56 -10.99
N TYR A 69 1.16 9.17 -9.73
CA TYR A 69 1.98 8.03 -9.33
C TYR A 69 1.47 6.71 -9.93
N GLU A 70 0.16 6.44 -9.82
CA GLU A 70 -0.45 5.20 -10.34
C GLU A 70 -0.36 5.07 -11.87
N LYS A 71 -0.33 6.19 -12.60
CA LYS A 71 -0.17 6.18 -14.06
C LYS A 71 1.26 5.90 -14.53
N LYS A 72 2.24 6.02 -13.65
CA LYS A 72 3.67 5.75 -13.95
C LYS A 72 4.10 4.32 -13.60
N GLY A 73 3.25 3.58 -12.89
CA GLY A 73 3.50 2.21 -12.44
C GLY A 73 3.05 1.15 -13.44
#